data_AF-A0AAX0WPP5-F1
#
_entry.id   AF-A0AAX0WPP5-F1
#
_cell.length_a   1.000
_cell.length_b   1.000
_cell.length_c   1.000
_cell.angle_alpha   90.00
_cell.angle_beta   90.00
_cell.angle_gamma   90.00
#
_symmetry.space_group_name_H-M   'P 1'
#
loop_
_entity.id
_entity.type
_entity.pdbx_description
1 polymer ?
#
loop_
_entity_poly.entity_id
_entity_poly.type
_entity_poly.pdbx_seq_one_letter_code
_entity_poly.pdbx_strand_id
1 'polypeptide(L)'
;MKAKRLLTQTFSHMVYHDVAKSRHTLVHTNYLKYKAKERTARIQLLRESIPTGSSLIYRGSEGTDEVLSTMKSNRVGRKSTESRKAASHDIVGYIRDNDSRYFLSFTPCKETVKPYTVGLSLIPKIGYIFVTGIPKVYTTPQKLLLLNQGMFERYDKRMINSMPLDEARGYQSIVTMTRNNNEITGIIGASAKDDWRSEVNKRMHSVIEVCGPGRIASSFMSSSEPAHVKHWKNPDFMPELVALDIVFYESQEEYEEMNEKARDMGLIQKGERLPTFSDAEELVEQLDEWGDTYGSSETMKVTAFPKQIKPGDKRSLVEFLDEQIKSNPSITSLEEPRTSQTL
;
A
#
# COMPACT_ATOMS: atom_id res chain seq x y z
N MET A 1 30.02 23.88 -26.67
CA MET A 1 30.15 23.21 -25.36
C MET A 1 28.79 22.70 -24.94
N LYS A 2 28.55 21.39 -24.98
CA LYS A 2 27.31 20.78 -24.49
C LYS A 2 27.43 20.67 -22.96
N ALA A 3 26.63 21.45 -22.24
CA ALA A 3 26.50 21.29 -20.80
C ALA A 3 26.01 19.86 -20.52
N LYS A 4 26.87 19.03 -19.92
CA LYS A 4 26.43 17.82 -19.22
C LYS A 4 25.47 18.30 -18.14
N ARG A 5 24.15 18.19 -18.36
CA ARG A 5 23.21 18.11 -17.25
C ARG A 5 23.72 16.97 -16.37
N LEU A 6 24.28 17.30 -15.22
CA LEU A 6 24.45 16.35 -14.13
C LEU A 6 23.05 15.80 -13.88
N LEU A 7 22.79 14.58 -14.32
CA LEU A 7 21.59 13.84 -13.96
C LEU A 7 21.63 13.74 -12.43
N THR A 8 20.86 14.58 -11.76
CA THR A 8 20.57 14.41 -10.34
C THR A 8 20.05 12.99 -10.18
N GLN A 9 20.78 12.14 -9.46
CA GLN A 9 20.35 10.75 -9.27
C GLN A 9 19.04 10.78 -8.49
N THR A 10 17.97 10.26 -9.10
CA THR A 10 16.66 10.17 -8.44
C THR A 10 16.73 9.20 -7.27
N PHE A 11 15.80 9.32 -6.32
CA PHE A 11 15.70 8.42 -5.17
C PHE A 11 15.70 6.95 -5.59
N SER A 12 14.86 6.60 -6.57
CA SER A 12 14.75 5.23 -7.07
C SER A 12 16.07 4.71 -7.67
N HIS A 13 16.78 5.54 -8.42
CA HIS A 13 18.05 5.19 -9.03
C HIS A 13 19.14 4.96 -7.98
N MET A 14 19.22 5.82 -6.96
CA MET A 14 20.15 5.68 -5.84
C MET A 14 19.93 4.36 -5.10
N VAL A 15 18.68 4.07 -4.70
CA VAL A 15 18.35 2.83 -3.98
C VAL A 15 18.63 1.60 -4.86
N TYR A 16 18.24 1.64 -6.13
CA TYR A 16 18.48 0.54 -7.07
C TYR A 16 19.96 0.19 -7.17
N HIS A 17 20.82 1.18 -7.39
CA HIS A 17 22.25 0.93 -7.54
C HIS A 17 22.92 0.44 -6.25
N ASP A 18 22.52 0.98 -5.11
CA ASP A 18 23.04 0.54 -3.82
C ASP A 18 22.65 -0.93 -3.54
N VAL A 19 21.38 -1.28 -3.76
CA VAL A 19 20.91 -2.65 -3.55
C VAL A 19 21.51 -3.60 -4.57
N ALA A 20 21.60 -3.22 -5.85
CA ALA A 20 22.14 -4.09 -6.90
C ALA A 20 23.65 -4.37 -6.78
N LYS A 21 24.42 -3.45 -6.19
CA LYS A 21 25.86 -3.63 -5.94
C LYS A 21 26.15 -4.49 -4.72
N SER A 22 25.23 -4.55 -3.76
CA SER A 22 25.38 -5.38 -2.58
C SER A 22 25.36 -6.86 -2.96
N ARG A 23 26.37 -7.62 -2.51
CA ARG A 23 26.42 -9.07 -2.73
C ARG A 23 25.38 -9.75 -1.84
N HIS A 24 24.23 -10.09 -2.41
CA HIS A 24 23.17 -10.79 -1.69
C HIS A 24 23.35 -12.29 -1.83
N THR A 25 23.76 -12.94 -0.75
CA THR A 25 23.77 -14.41 -0.62
C THR A 25 22.42 -14.90 -0.12
N LEU A 26 22.05 -16.13 -0.49
CA LEU A 26 20.76 -16.76 -0.13
C LEU A 26 20.54 -16.80 1.40
N VAL A 27 21.63 -16.86 2.17
CA VAL A 27 21.66 -16.73 3.63
C VAL A 27 22.42 -15.45 3.96
N HIS A 28 21.81 -14.56 4.75
CA HIS A 28 22.45 -13.32 5.17
C HIS A 28 22.87 -13.38 6.64
N THR A 29 24.16 -13.61 6.88
CA THR A 29 24.68 -13.90 8.23
C THR A 29 25.02 -12.67 9.07
N ASN A 30 24.84 -11.45 8.57
CA ASN A 30 25.22 -10.24 9.32
C ASN A 30 24.48 -10.13 10.66
N TYR A 31 23.22 -10.56 10.72
CA TYR A 31 22.47 -10.60 11.98
C TYR A 31 23.15 -11.49 13.03
N LEU A 32 23.74 -12.62 12.60
CA LEU A 32 24.44 -13.56 13.47
C LEU A 32 25.79 -13.01 13.97
N LYS A 33 26.39 -12.07 13.24
CA LYS A 33 27.68 -11.44 13.61
C LYS A 33 27.52 -10.36 14.67
N TYR A 34 26.34 -9.77 14.83
CA TYR A 34 26.11 -8.72 15.82
C TYR A 34 26.18 -9.27 17.24
N LYS A 35 26.89 -8.58 18.14
CA LYS A 35 26.86 -8.88 19.57
C LYS A 35 25.48 -8.52 20.16
N ALA A 36 25.11 -9.10 21.30
CA ALA A 36 23.79 -8.88 21.92
C ALA A 36 23.46 -7.39 22.11
N LYS A 37 24.39 -6.59 22.66
CA LYS A 37 24.20 -5.14 22.83
C LYS A 37 24.00 -4.41 21.49
N GLU A 38 24.75 -4.79 20.47
CA GLU A 38 24.62 -4.21 19.13
C GLU A 38 23.25 -4.55 18.50
N ARG A 39 22.79 -5.79 18.65
CA ARG A 39 21.46 -6.21 18.20
C ARG A 39 20.37 -5.36 18.85
N THR A 40 20.40 -5.22 20.18
CA THR A 40 19.42 -4.40 20.92
C THR A 40 19.43 -2.94 20.42
N ALA A 41 20.61 -2.34 20.24
CA ALA A 41 20.73 -0.98 19.72
C ALA A 41 20.15 -0.83 18.31
N ARG A 42 20.40 -1.79 17.41
CA ARG A 42 19.87 -1.77 16.03
C ARG A 42 18.36 -2.02 15.95
N ILE A 43 17.82 -2.86 16.84
CA ILE A 43 16.37 -3.06 16.96
C ILE A 43 15.71 -1.78 17.46
N GLN A 44 16.31 -1.13 18.45
CA GLN A 44 15.81 0.15 18.96
C GLN A 44 15.88 1.25 17.89
N LEU A 45 17.00 1.34 17.16
CA LEU A 45 17.12 2.25 16.02
C LEU A 45 16.05 2.00 14.97
N LEU A 46 15.71 0.74 14.67
CA LEU A 46 14.62 0.43 13.73
C LEU A 46 13.28 0.96 14.23
N ARG A 47 12.95 0.78 15.51
CA ARG A 47 11.70 1.25 16.13
C ARG A 47 11.55 2.77 16.06
N GLU A 48 12.66 3.48 16.22
CA GLU A 48 12.75 4.94 16.23
C GLU A 48 12.81 5.55 14.81
N SER A 49 13.45 4.87 13.86
CA SER A 49 13.69 5.39 12.51
C SER A 49 12.52 5.23 11.54
N ILE A 50 11.59 4.30 11.79
CA ILE A 50 10.40 4.16 10.95
C ILE A 50 9.50 5.40 11.17
N PRO A 51 9.36 6.27 10.16
CA PRO A 51 8.56 7.48 10.26
C PRO A 51 7.09 7.13 10.47
N THR A 52 6.32 8.04 11.08
CA THR A 52 4.89 7.88 11.33
C THR A 52 4.12 9.09 10.86
N GLY A 53 2.92 8.90 10.31
CA GLY A 53 2.05 9.98 9.87
C GLY A 53 0.68 9.46 9.44
N SER A 54 -0.31 10.35 9.41
CA SER A 54 -1.71 10.08 9.02
C SER A 54 -1.87 9.56 7.59
N SER A 55 -0.89 9.88 6.75
CA SER A 55 -0.82 9.57 5.31
C SER A 55 0.25 8.53 4.98
N LEU A 56 0.93 7.95 5.98
CA LEU A 56 1.98 6.96 5.77
C LEU A 56 1.47 5.54 6.04
N ILE A 57 1.83 4.63 5.13
CA ILE A 57 1.59 3.20 5.26
C ILE A 57 2.88 2.43 4.95
N TYR A 58 2.92 1.18 5.36
CA TYR A 58 4.12 0.37 5.35
C TYR A 58 3.90 -0.94 4.60
N ARG A 59 4.95 -1.41 3.93
CA ARG A 59 4.96 -2.75 3.32
C ARG A 59 6.31 -3.40 3.58
N GLY A 60 6.26 -4.63 4.09
CA GLY A 60 7.44 -5.46 4.27
C GLY A 60 7.69 -6.30 3.03
N SER A 61 8.94 -6.44 2.64
CA SER A 61 9.35 -7.36 1.59
C SER A 61 10.55 -8.18 2.03
N GLU A 62 10.46 -9.50 1.83
CA GLU A 62 11.59 -10.41 2.00
C GLU A 62 12.46 -10.42 0.73
N GLY A 63 13.78 -10.38 0.93
CA GLY A 63 14.77 -10.42 -0.15
C GLY A 63 14.85 -9.12 -0.94
N THR A 64 15.48 -9.16 -2.11
CA THR A 64 15.79 -7.96 -2.91
C THR A 64 14.92 -7.79 -4.14
N ASP A 65 14.17 -8.81 -4.54
CA ASP A 65 13.45 -8.83 -5.82
C ASP A 65 12.44 -7.69 -5.95
N GLU A 66 11.67 -7.42 -4.90
CA GLU A 66 10.64 -6.37 -4.94
C GLU A 66 11.23 -4.98 -4.93
N VAL A 67 12.24 -4.73 -4.09
CA VAL A 67 12.90 -3.44 -4.02
C VAL A 67 13.59 -3.15 -5.35
N LEU A 68 14.32 -4.10 -5.93
CA LEU A 68 14.97 -3.91 -7.22
C LEU A 68 13.96 -3.65 -8.34
N SER A 69 12.86 -4.39 -8.40
CA SER A 69 11.82 -4.22 -9.41
C SER A 69 11.05 -2.89 -9.26
N THR A 70 10.69 -2.54 -8.02
CA THR A 70 10.01 -1.29 -7.66
C THR A 70 10.88 -0.09 -8.02
N MET A 71 12.15 -0.10 -7.62
CA MET A 71 13.08 1.00 -7.91
C MET A 71 13.39 1.11 -9.40
N LYS A 72 13.55 -0.01 -10.11
CA LYS A 72 13.79 -0.02 -11.55
C LYS A 72 12.62 0.55 -12.35
N SER A 73 11.39 0.22 -11.96
CA SER A 73 10.18 0.69 -12.65
C SER A 73 9.69 2.06 -12.20
N ASN A 74 10.24 2.60 -11.10
CA ASN A 74 9.75 3.81 -10.45
C ASN A 74 8.25 3.73 -10.07
N ARG A 75 7.72 2.51 -9.85
CA ARG A 75 6.32 2.26 -9.49
C ARG A 75 6.25 1.33 -8.28
N VAL A 76 5.44 1.70 -7.28
CA VAL A 76 5.34 0.96 -6.03
C VAL A 76 4.73 -0.43 -6.24
N GLY A 77 5.48 -1.47 -5.86
CA GLY A 77 5.01 -2.86 -5.91
C GLY A 77 5.17 -3.51 -7.28
N ARG A 78 5.18 -4.85 -7.27
CA ARG A 78 5.55 -5.81 -8.33
C ARG A 78 6.94 -6.41 -8.17
N LYS A 79 6.99 -7.58 -7.54
CA LYS A 79 7.99 -8.61 -7.87
C LYS A 79 7.73 -9.16 -9.27
N SER A 80 8.75 -9.70 -9.94
CA SER A 80 8.59 -10.36 -11.24
C SER A 80 7.62 -11.55 -11.20
N THR A 81 7.45 -12.19 -10.04
CA THR A 81 6.49 -13.28 -9.83
C THR A 81 5.04 -12.79 -9.72
N GLU A 82 4.81 -11.54 -9.31
CA GLU A 82 3.47 -10.98 -9.15
C GLU A 82 2.79 -10.71 -10.51
N SER A 83 3.56 -10.67 -11.61
CA SER A 83 2.98 -10.62 -12.96
C SER A 83 2.29 -11.94 -13.36
N ARG A 84 2.47 -13.02 -12.58
CA ARG A 84 1.82 -14.32 -12.80
C ARG A 84 0.51 -14.51 -12.03
N LYS A 85 0.18 -13.57 -11.13
CA LYS A 85 -1.05 -13.64 -10.33
C LYS A 85 -2.32 -13.53 -11.19
N ALA A 86 -3.44 -13.99 -10.65
CA ALA A 86 -4.74 -13.94 -11.31
C ALA A 86 -5.13 -12.50 -11.70
N ALA A 87 -5.79 -12.36 -12.85
CA ALA A 87 -6.42 -11.10 -13.26
C ALA A 87 -7.81 -11.00 -12.61
N SER A 88 -7.85 -10.74 -11.31
CA SER A 88 -9.08 -10.77 -10.51
C SER A 88 -9.20 -9.56 -9.59
N HIS A 89 -10.42 -9.05 -9.44
CA HIS A 89 -10.81 -8.05 -8.44
C HIS A 89 -11.60 -8.67 -7.27
N ASP A 90 -11.53 -10.00 -7.10
CA ASP A 90 -12.07 -10.67 -5.92
C ASP A 90 -11.23 -10.30 -4.67
N ILE A 91 -11.71 -9.29 -3.95
CA ILE A 91 -11.06 -8.79 -2.74
C ILE A 91 -11.07 -9.83 -1.62
N VAL A 92 -12.11 -10.67 -1.53
CA VAL A 92 -12.22 -11.69 -0.47
C VAL A 92 -11.23 -12.82 -0.72
N GLY A 93 -11.16 -13.31 -1.97
CA GLY A 93 -10.14 -14.27 -2.39
C GLY A 93 -8.72 -13.71 -2.22
N TYR A 94 -8.51 -12.44 -2.52
CA TYR A 94 -7.21 -11.79 -2.31
C TYR A 94 -6.79 -11.74 -0.84
N ILE A 95 -7.69 -11.44 0.09
CA ILE A 95 -7.36 -11.44 1.53
C ILE A 95 -6.89 -12.82 2.00
N ARG A 96 -7.45 -13.89 1.42
CA ARG A 96 -7.09 -15.26 1.76
C ARG A 96 -5.77 -15.70 1.13
N ASP A 97 -5.67 -15.56 -0.18
CA ASP A 97 -4.64 -16.24 -0.98
C ASP A 97 -3.59 -15.28 -1.56
N ASN A 98 -3.80 -13.97 -1.42
CA ASN A 98 -2.95 -12.91 -1.99
C ASN A 98 -2.76 -13.07 -3.51
N ASP A 99 -3.76 -13.62 -4.21
CA ASP A 99 -3.71 -13.89 -5.65
C ASP A 99 -4.53 -12.88 -6.46
N SER A 100 -3.95 -11.69 -6.64
CA SER A 100 -4.40 -10.72 -7.62
C SER A 100 -3.23 -9.89 -8.12
N ARG A 101 -3.19 -9.64 -9.44
CA ARG A 101 -2.24 -8.71 -10.07
C ARG A 101 -2.67 -7.24 -9.96
N TYR A 102 -3.89 -6.99 -9.49
CA TYR A 102 -4.52 -5.67 -9.39
C TYR A 102 -4.56 -5.13 -7.96
N PHE A 103 -4.14 -5.93 -6.97
CA PHE A 103 -4.12 -5.56 -5.56
C PHE A 103 -2.73 -5.63 -4.96
N LEU A 104 -2.50 -4.76 -3.97
CA LEU A 104 -1.26 -4.70 -3.22
C LEU A 104 -1.54 -4.41 -1.74
N SER A 105 -1.17 -5.33 -0.85
CA SER A 105 -1.35 -5.14 0.60
C SER A 105 -0.30 -4.22 1.22
N PHE A 106 -0.78 -3.39 2.14
CA PHE A 106 -0.01 -2.52 3.02
C PHE A 106 -0.56 -2.64 4.43
N THR A 107 0.20 -2.20 5.43
CA THR A 107 -0.30 -2.03 6.79
C THR A 107 -0.18 -0.58 7.23
N PRO A 108 -1.17 0.00 7.92
CA PRO A 108 -1.07 1.33 8.51
C PRO A 108 -0.22 1.33 9.79
N CYS A 109 0.20 0.17 10.30
CA CYS A 109 0.92 0.06 11.56
C CYS A 109 2.39 -0.31 11.34
N LYS A 110 3.29 0.54 11.85
CA LYS A 110 4.75 0.30 11.75
C LYS A 110 5.25 -0.92 12.52
N GLU A 111 4.49 -1.41 13.49
CA GLU A 111 4.87 -2.58 14.29
C GLU A 111 4.54 -3.89 13.57
N THR A 112 3.39 -3.94 12.89
CA THR A 112 2.93 -5.12 12.15
C THR A 112 3.65 -5.32 10.82
N VAL A 113 4.43 -4.35 10.32
CA VAL A 113 5.23 -4.53 9.09
C VAL A 113 6.45 -5.44 9.28
N LYS A 114 6.98 -5.50 10.51
CA LYS A 114 8.26 -6.18 10.82
C LYS A 114 8.23 -7.67 10.49
N PRO A 115 7.20 -8.46 10.85
CA PRO A 115 7.11 -9.88 10.50
C PRO A 115 7.18 -10.13 8.98
N TYR A 116 6.61 -9.26 8.16
CA TYR A 116 6.55 -9.40 6.70
C TYR A 116 7.89 -9.14 5.98
N THR A 117 8.93 -8.72 6.71
CA THR A 117 10.27 -8.48 6.13
C THR A 117 11.15 -9.72 6.22
N VAL A 118 11.37 -10.23 7.44
CA VAL A 118 12.29 -11.33 7.74
C VAL A 118 11.76 -12.28 8.81
N GLY A 119 10.57 -12.01 9.37
CA GLY A 119 10.00 -12.79 10.47
C GLY A 119 9.43 -14.14 10.03
N LEU A 120 9.06 -14.27 8.75
CA LEU A 120 8.53 -15.51 8.18
C LEU A 120 9.63 -16.45 7.68
N SER A 121 10.83 -15.94 7.41
CA SER A 121 11.93 -16.73 6.87
C SER A 121 12.42 -17.79 7.86
N LEU A 122 12.67 -19.02 7.38
CA LEU A 122 13.26 -20.08 8.22
C LEU A 122 14.71 -19.79 8.61
N ILE A 123 15.45 -19.18 7.69
CA ILE A 123 16.88 -18.88 7.79
C ILE A 123 17.14 -17.36 7.90
N PRO A 124 18.34 -16.94 8.37
CA PRO A 124 18.70 -15.52 8.38
C PRO A 124 18.60 -14.88 7.00
N LYS A 125 17.90 -13.74 6.92
CA LYS A 125 17.63 -13.02 5.66
C LYS A 125 17.68 -11.50 5.81
N ILE A 126 17.79 -10.83 4.66
CA ILE A 126 17.52 -9.39 4.50
C ILE A 126 16.06 -9.23 4.08
N GLY A 127 15.45 -8.16 4.56
CA GLY A 127 14.20 -7.65 4.04
C GLY A 127 14.24 -6.13 3.96
N TYR A 128 13.18 -5.56 3.41
CA TYR A 128 13.03 -4.13 3.22
C TYR A 128 11.66 -3.69 3.73
N ILE A 129 11.62 -2.54 4.40
CA ILE A 129 10.39 -1.84 4.74
C ILE A 129 10.25 -0.68 3.75
N PHE A 130 9.20 -0.71 2.94
CA PHE A 130 8.75 0.44 2.18
C PHE A 130 7.88 1.31 3.06
N VAL A 131 8.21 2.59 3.16
CA VAL A 131 7.35 3.62 3.74
C VAL A 131 6.84 4.46 2.59
N THR A 132 5.53 4.48 2.39
CA THR A 132 4.87 5.14 1.25
C THR A 132 3.67 5.95 1.70
N GLY A 133 3.25 6.90 0.87
CA GLY A 133 1.92 7.51 0.98
C GLY A 133 0.81 6.48 0.78
N ILE A 134 -0.40 6.82 1.24
CA ILE A 134 -1.63 6.08 0.92
C ILE A 134 -1.82 6.06 -0.60
N PRO A 135 -2.12 4.91 -1.23
CA PRO A 135 -2.26 4.85 -2.68
C PRO A 135 -3.54 5.57 -3.13
N LYS A 136 -3.54 6.05 -4.38
CA LYS A 136 -4.64 6.80 -5.00
C LYS A 136 -6.01 6.14 -4.84
N VAL A 137 -6.04 4.80 -4.89
CA VAL A 137 -7.25 4.00 -4.72
C VAL A 137 -6.93 2.88 -3.75
N TYR A 138 -7.75 2.76 -2.70
CA TYR A 138 -7.59 1.69 -1.72
C TYR A 138 -8.93 1.23 -1.17
N THR A 139 -8.88 0.12 -0.46
CA THR A 139 -9.96 -0.30 0.43
C THR A 139 -9.37 -0.86 1.72
N THR A 140 -10.21 -0.92 2.75
CA THR A 140 -9.86 -1.51 4.04
C THR A 140 -10.69 -2.78 4.23
N PRO A 141 -10.10 -3.99 4.18
CA PRO A 141 -10.80 -5.26 4.36
C PRO A 141 -11.73 -5.32 5.57
N GLN A 142 -11.29 -4.82 6.73
CA GLN A 142 -12.11 -4.79 7.94
C GLN A 142 -13.37 -3.92 7.77
N LYS A 143 -13.24 -2.76 7.10
CA LYS A 143 -14.39 -1.90 6.76
C LYS A 143 -15.35 -2.63 5.84
N LEU A 144 -14.84 -3.30 4.80
CA LEU A 144 -15.65 -4.09 3.88
C LEU A 144 -16.43 -5.19 4.60
N LEU A 145 -15.79 -5.92 5.53
CA LEU A 145 -16.46 -6.94 6.33
C LEU A 145 -17.60 -6.35 7.17
N LEU A 146 -17.36 -5.19 7.78
CA LEU A 146 -18.38 -4.52 8.59
C LEU A 146 -19.54 -4.05 7.72
N LEU A 147 -19.29 -3.46 6.56
CA LEU A 147 -20.34 -2.97 5.67
C LEU A 147 -21.09 -4.11 4.97
N ASN A 148 -20.41 -5.20 4.66
CA ASN A 148 -20.93 -6.29 3.85
C ASN A 148 -20.40 -7.65 4.33
N GLN A 149 -20.92 -8.12 5.45
CA GLN A 149 -20.55 -9.41 5.99
C GLN A 149 -21.01 -10.56 5.08
N GLY A 150 -22.12 -10.38 4.37
CA GLY A 150 -22.70 -11.38 3.46
C GLY A 150 -21.73 -11.83 2.38
N MET A 151 -20.97 -10.91 1.77
CA MET A 151 -19.95 -11.22 0.76
C MET A 151 -18.89 -12.21 1.30
N PHE A 152 -18.43 -12.03 2.54
CA PHE A 152 -17.44 -12.90 3.18
C PHE A 152 -18.03 -14.26 3.55
N GLU A 153 -19.27 -14.28 4.05
CA GLU A 153 -19.97 -15.53 4.38
C GLU A 153 -20.29 -16.36 3.14
N ARG A 154 -20.65 -15.72 2.02
CA ARG A 154 -20.84 -16.41 0.73
C ARG A 154 -19.54 -17.05 0.27
N TYR A 155 -18.41 -16.34 0.40
CA TYR A 155 -17.10 -16.91 0.09
C TYR A 155 -16.77 -18.12 0.97
N ASP A 156 -16.94 -18.02 2.29
CA ASP A 156 -16.72 -19.14 3.22
C ASP A 156 -17.56 -20.37 2.83
N LYS A 157 -18.85 -20.17 2.57
CA LYS A 157 -19.76 -21.23 2.12
C LYS A 157 -19.30 -21.88 0.82
N ARG A 158 -18.90 -21.08 -0.18
CA ARG A 158 -18.38 -21.59 -1.47
C ARG A 158 -17.14 -22.47 -1.26
N MET A 159 -16.19 -22.01 -0.45
CA MET A 159 -14.96 -22.76 -0.20
C MET A 159 -15.21 -24.05 0.58
N ILE A 160 -15.99 -24.01 1.65
CA ILE A 160 -16.33 -25.19 2.46
C ILE A 160 -17.02 -26.25 1.59
N ASN A 161 -17.98 -25.85 0.75
CA ASN A 161 -18.70 -26.77 -0.13
C ASN A 161 -17.83 -27.36 -1.26
N SER A 162 -16.72 -26.70 -1.59
CA SER A 162 -15.77 -27.16 -2.61
C SER A 162 -14.68 -28.08 -2.06
N MET A 163 -14.54 -28.20 -0.73
CA MET A 163 -13.49 -28.98 -0.08
C MET A 163 -13.95 -30.41 0.21
N PRO A 164 -13.03 -31.40 0.16
CA PRO A 164 -13.25 -32.71 0.76
C PRO A 164 -13.66 -32.59 2.24
N LEU A 165 -14.54 -33.48 2.71
CA LEU A 165 -15.14 -33.45 4.06
C LEU A 165 -14.11 -33.48 5.21
N ASP A 166 -12.97 -34.12 4.98
CA ASP A 166 -11.83 -34.21 5.90
C ASP A 166 -11.01 -32.92 5.96
N GLU A 167 -10.90 -32.18 4.86
CA GLU A 167 -10.20 -30.89 4.80
C GLU A 167 -11.05 -29.72 5.32
N ALA A 168 -12.38 -29.80 5.17
CA ALA A 168 -13.31 -28.76 5.62
C ALA A 168 -13.22 -28.47 7.13
N ARG A 169 -12.79 -29.44 7.96
CA ARG A 169 -12.61 -29.26 9.41
C ARG A 169 -11.42 -28.37 9.77
N GLY A 170 -10.42 -28.27 8.89
CA GLY A 170 -9.26 -27.38 9.05
C GLY A 170 -9.48 -25.99 8.46
N TYR A 171 -10.67 -25.71 7.92
CA TYR A 171 -10.95 -24.46 7.22
C TYR A 171 -10.95 -23.27 8.18
N GLN A 172 -10.03 -22.34 7.96
CA GLN A 172 -10.06 -21.04 8.62
C GLN A 172 -11.01 -20.10 7.87
N SER A 173 -12.03 -19.62 8.59
CA SER A 173 -13.04 -18.68 8.09
C SER A 173 -12.43 -17.33 7.70
N ILE A 174 -12.77 -16.84 6.51
CA ILE A 174 -12.32 -15.55 5.99
C ILE A 174 -12.90 -14.39 6.81
N VAL A 175 -14.09 -14.55 7.40
CA VAL A 175 -14.67 -13.59 8.35
C VAL A 175 -13.75 -13.42 9.56
N THR A 176 -13.25 -14.53 10.11
CA THR A 176 -12.36 -14.50 11.28
C THR A 176 -10.99 -13.90 10.94
N MET A 177 -10.43 -14.27 9.78
CA MET A 177 -9.18 -13.70 9.29
C MET A 177 -9.28 -12.20 9.10
N THR A 178 -10.37 -11.74 8.46
CA THR A 178 -10.56 -10.33 8.10
C THR A 178 -10.86 -9.45 9.31
N ARG A 179 -11.56 -9.96 10.33
CA ARG A 179 -11.90 -9.20 11.55
C ARG A 179 -10.67 -8.64 12.27
N ASN A 180 -9.55 -9.35 12.23
CA ASN A 180 -8.29 -8.95 12.85
C ASN A 180 -7.28 -8.37 11.84
N ASN A 181 -7.70 -8.19 10.58
CA ASN A 181 -6.84 -7.67 9.53
C ASN A 181 -7.00 -6.14 9.43
N ASN A 182 -6.01 -5.40 9.94
CA ASN A 182 -5.96 -3.94 9.83
C ASN A 182 -5.25 -3.45 8.57
N GLU A 183 -4.97 -4.32 7.60
CA GLU A 183 -4.29 -3.97 6.36
C GLU A 183 -5.11 -3.01 5.50
N ILE A 184 -4.41 -2.35 4.59
CA ILE A 184 -4.95 -1.55 3.51
C ILE A 184 -4.62 -2.29 2.22
N THR A 185 -5.61 -2.51 1.38
CA THR A 185 -5.41 -3.05 0.05
C THR A 185 -5.42 -1.90 -0.94
N GLY A 186 -4.26 -1.58 -1.52
CA GLY A 186 -4.16 -0.66 -2.65
C GLY A 186 -4.65 -1.31 -3.94
N ILE A 187 -5.44 -0.59 -4.72
CA ILE A 187 -5.88 -1.01 -6.04
C ILE A 187 -4.92 -0.38 -7.06
N ILE A 188 -4.25 -1.23 -7.83
CA ILE A 188 -3.16 -0.84 -8.73
C ILE A 188 -3.51 -0.99 -10.22
N GLY A 189 -4.77 -1.30 -10.55
CA GLY A 189 -5.28 -1.33 -11.93
C GLY A 189 -6.68 -1.96 -12.05
N ALA A 190 -7.38 -1.66 -13.15
CA ALA A 190 -8.66 -2.29 -13.52
C ALA A 190 -8.52 -3.33 -14.64
N SER A 191 -7.49 -3.21 -15.47
CA SER A 191 -7.24 -4.09 -16.59
C SER A 191 -5.74 -4.33 -16.78
N ALA A 192 -5.39 -5.25 -17.69
CA ALA A 192 -3.99 -5.55 -17.99
C ALA A 192 -3.20 -4.37 -18.56
N LYS A 193 -3.89 -3.34 -19.08
CA LYS A 193 -3.28 -2.12 -19.63
C LYS A 193 -3.06 -1.04 -18.57
N ASP A 194 -3.70 -1.17 -17.41
CA ASP A 194 -3.70 -0.13 -16.40
C ASP A 194 -2.50 -0.27 -15.45
N ASP A 195 -2.00 0.89 -15.03
CA ASP A 195 -0.98 1.00 -14.01
C ASP A 195 -1.29 2.17 -13.08
N TRP A 196 -2.08 1.92 -12.04
CA TRP A 196 -2.48 2.93 -11.07
C TRP A 196 -1.46 3.08 -9.93
N ARG A 197 -0.30 2.42 -10.03
CA ARG A 197 0.73 2.43 -8.98
C ARG A 197 1.32 3.83 -8.79
N SER A 198 1.44 4.22 -7.53
CA SER A 198 2.13 5.43 -7.12
C SER A 198 3.58 5.47 -7.62
N GLU A 199 4.05 6.66 -7.99
CA GLU A 199 5.42 6.89 -8.43
C GLU A 199 6.40 6.84 -7.24
N VAL A 200 7.47 6.06 -7.32
CA VAL A 200 8.42 5.89 -6.21
C VAL A 200 9.13 7.19 -5.86
N ASN A 201 9.63 7.93 -6.85
CA ASN A 201 10.39 9.16 -6.63
C ASN A 201 9.59 10.28 -5.97
N LYS A 202 8.26 10.27 -6.07
CA LYS A 202 7.39 11.27 -5.44
C LYS A 202 6.70 10.74 -4.19
N ARG A 203 6.18 9.51 -4.23
CA ARG A 203 5.22 8.99 -3.24
C ARG A 203 5.83 8.02 -2.23
N MET A 204 7.08 7.61 -2.41
CA MET A 204 7.79 6.82 -1.42
C MET A 204 8.56 7.74 -0.47
N HIS A 205 8.28 7.66 0.82
CA HIS A 205 8.99 8.45 1.82
C HIS A 205 10.39 7.88 2.08
N SER A 206 10.49 6.57 2.23
CA SER A 206 11.78 5.93 2.49
C SER A 206 11.75 4.43 2.28
N VAL A 207 12.95 3.85 2.13
CA VAL A 207 13.22 2.42 2.13
C VAL A 207 14.16 2.12 3.30
N ILE A 208 13.83 1.13 4.11
CA ILE A 208 14.68 0.71 5.24
C ILE A 208 15.07 -0.75 5.04
N GLU A 209 16.37 -1.00 4.90
CA GLU A 209 16.94 -2.34 4.90
C GLU A 209 17.02 -2.88 6.33
N VAL A 210 16.52 -4.09 6.52
CA VAL A 210 16.55 -4.81 7.79
C VAL A 210 17.14 -6.19 7.59
N CYS A 211 17.67 -6.76 8.65
CA CYS A 211 18.06 -8.17 8.68
C CYS A 211 17.50 -8.87 9.91
N GLY A 212 17.22 -10.16 9.79
CA GLY A 212 16.67 -10.96 10.87
C GLY A 212 17.35 -12.31 11.01
N PRO A 213 17.15 -12.99 12.14
CA PRO A 213 17.76 -14.29 12.41
C PRO A 213 17.07 -15.46 11.67
N GLY A 214 15.83 -15.28 11.21
CA GLY A 214 14.98 -16.37 10.77
C GLY A 214 14.51 -17.27 11.94
N ARG A 215 13.49 -18.09 11.69
CA ARG A 215 12.79 -18.86 12.73
C ARG A 215 13.64 -19.93 13.41
N ILE A 216 14.61 -20.53 12.72
CA ILE A 216 15.46 -21.57 13.31
C ILE A 216 16.46 -20.95 14.28
N ALA A 217 17.17 -19.91 13.85
CA ALA A 217 18.19 -19.29 14.69
C ALA A 217 17.57 -18.44 15.82
N SER A 218 16.37 -17.88 15.62
CA SER A 218 15.71 -17.03 16.63
C SER A 218 15.56 -17.71 17.99
N SER A 219 15.33 -19.03 18.02
CA SER A 219 15.16 -19.81 19.26
C SER A 219 16.42 -19.89 20.12
N PHE A 220 17.59 -19.62 19.53
CA PHE A 220 18.89 -19.68 20.19
C PHE A 220 19.51 -18.29 20.38
N MET A 221 18.76 -17.23 20.05
CA MET A 221 19.26 -15.85 20.08
C MET A 221 18.53 -15.01 21.12
N SER A 222 19.19 -13.92 21.53
CA SER A 222 18.64 -12.97 22.51
C SER A 222 17.45 -12.15 22.00
N SER A 223 17.14 -12.21 20.70
CA SER A 223 15.96 -11.55 20.09
C SER A 223 15.68 -12.14 18.70
N SER A 224 14.39 -12.23 18.37
CA SER A 224 13.85 -12.61 17.07
C SER A 224 13.48 -11.40 16.18
N GLU A 225 13.64 -10.18 16.68
CA GLU A 225 13.20 -8.97 15.96
C GLU A 225 14.15 -8.58 14.82
N PRO A 226 13.63 -7.98 13.74
CA PRO A 226 14.47 -7.41 12.69
C PRO A 226 15.35 -6.27 13.23
N ALA A 227 16.61 -6.24 12.81
CA ALA A 227 17.56 -5.18 13.15
C ALA A 227 17.78 -4.25 11.95
N HIS A 228 17.89 -2.94 12.22
CA HIS A 228 18.21 -1.93 11.22
C HIS A 228 19.58 -2.18 10.56
N VAL A 229 19.64 -2.09 9.23
CA VAL A 229 20.87 -2.12 8.44
C VAL A 229 21.15 -0.76 7.82
N LYS A 230 20.23 -0.26 6.99
CA LYS A 230 20.41 0.96 6.20
C LYS A 230 19.06 1.65 5.95
N HIS A 231 19.07 2.97 5.80
CA HIS A 231 17.88 3.79 5.56
C HIS A 231 18.15 4.76 4.42
N TRP A 232 17.36 4.66 3.35
CA TRP A 232 17.31 5.68 2.30
C TRP A 232 16.05 6.52 2.49
N LYS A 233 16.23 7.83 2.67
CA LYS A 233 15.14 8.79 2.76
C LYS A 233 14.99 9.53 1.44
N ASN A 234 13.76 9.67 0.97
CA ASN A 234 13.44 10.44 -0.23
C ASN A 234 13.25 11.92 0.15
N PRO A 235 14.11 12.84 -0.33
CA PRO A 235 13.93 14.27 -0.06
C PRO A 235 12.72 14.85 -0.80
N ASP A 236 12.31 14.24 -1.91
CA ASP A 236 11.24 14.72 -2.80
C ASP A 236 9.88 14.09 -2.47
N PHE A 237 9.76 13.47 -1.28
CA PHE A 237 8.52 12.84 -0.87
C PHE A 237 7.39 13.86 -0.70
N MET A 238 6.31 13.61 -1.41
CA MET A 238 5.02 14.28 -1.23
C MET A 238 3.94 13.20 -1.25
N PRO A 239 3.03 13.16 -0.25
CA PRO A 239 1.94 12.19 -0.24
C PRO A 239 1.04 12.34 -1.49
N GLU A 240 0.19 11.35 -1.75
CA GLU A 240 -0.87 11.54 -2.76
C GLU A 240 -1.76 12.70 -2.31
N LEU A 241 -2.19 13.55 -3.24
CA LEU A 241 -3.07 14.67 -2.93
C LEU A 241 -4.43 14.14 -2.44
N VAL A 242 -5.00 13.21 -3.20
CA VAL A 242 -6.31 12.61 -2.96
C VAL A 242 -6.20 11.09 -3.02
N ALA A 243 -6.85 10.40 -2.10
CA ALA A 243 -7.01 8.94 -2.12
C ALA A 243 -8.47 8.53 -1.95
N LEU A 244 -8.95 7.65 -2.82
CA LEU A 244 -10.31 7.10 -2.82
C LEU A 244 -10.37 5.83 -1.97
N ASP A 245 -11.21 5.84 -0.93
CA ASP A 245 -11.47 4.66 -0.09
C ASP A 245 -12.74 3.94 -0.58
N ILE A 246 -12.56 3.06 -1.55
CA ILE A 246 -13.65 2.43 -2.29
C ILE A 246 -14.24 1.21 -1.58
N VAL A 247 -15.43 0.80 -2.03
CA VAL A 247 -16.07 -0.46 -1.66
C VAL A 247 -16.28 -1.39 -2.85
N PHE A 248 -16.38 -2.68 -2.56
CA PHE A 248 -16.69 -3.75 -3.52
C PHE A 248 -18.06 -4.36 -3.17
N TYR A 249 -18.85 -4.65 -4.20
CA TYR A 249 -20.18 -5.26 -4.10
C TYR A 249 -20.47 -6.06 -5.38
N GLU A 250 -21.36 -7.05 -5.27
CA GLU A 250 -21.78 -7.94 -6.36
C GLU A 250 -23.14 -7.51 -6.97
N SER A 251 -23.98 -6.79 -6.22
CA SER A 251 -25.29 -6.31 -6.69
C SER A 251 -25.63 -4.89 -6.23
N GLN A 252 -26.58 -4.26 -6.93
CA GLN A 252 -27.06 -2.92 -6.55
C GLN A 252 -27.77 -2.93 -5.18
N GLU A 253 -28.50 -3.99 -4.87
CA GLU A 253 -29.13 -4.19 -3.56
C GLU A 253 -28.09 -4.22 -2.44
N GLU A 254 -27.01 -4.99 -2.63
CA GLU A 254 -25.91 -5.05 -1.68
C GLU A 254 -25.21 -3.70 -1.53
N TYR A 255 -25.05 -2.94 -2.61
CA TYR A 255 -24.52 -1.58 -2.51
C TYR A 255 -25.43 -0.66 -1.69
N GLU A 256 -26.75 -0.76 -1.85
CA GLU A 256 -27.71 0.03 -1.07
C GLU A 256 -27.69 -0.35 0.42
N GLU A 257 -27.64 -1.64 0.74
CA GLU A 257 -27.46 -2.15 2.11
C GLU A 257 -26.16 -1.63 2.74
N MET A 258 -25.05 -1.64 1.99
CA MET A 258 -23.78 -1.09 2.44
C MET A 258 -23.88 0.40 2.77
N ASN A 259 -24.59 1.19 1.94
CA ASN A 259 -24.80 2.61 2.19
C ASN A 259 -25.71 2.88 3.40
N GLU A 260 -26.75 2.07 3.62
CA GLU A 260 -27.56 2.12 4.84
C GLU A 260 -26.72 1.84 6.08
N LYS A 261 -25.99 0.74 6.06
CA LYS A 261 -25.12 0.35 7.17
C LYS A 261 -24.02 1.37 7.44
N ALA A 262 -23.42 1.95 6.39
CA ALA A 262 -22.44 3.01 6.54
C ALA A 262 -23.02 4.25 7.24
N ARG A 263 -24.28 4.60 6.96
CA ARG A 263 -24.97 5.70 7.66
C ARG A 263 -25.26 5.36 9.11
N ASP A 264 -25.75 4.14 9.38
CA ASP A 264 -26.02 3.68 10.74
C ASP A 264 -24.75 3.63 11.60
N MET A 265 -23.61 3.32 10.99
CA MET A 265 -22.29 3.34 11.62
C MET A 265 -21.66 4.74 11.71
N GLY A 266 -22.28 5.78 11.14
CA GLY A 266 -21.76 7.14 11.10
C GLY A 266 -20.54 7.33 10.21
N LEU A 267 -20.30 6.43 9.24
CA LEU A 267 -19.19 6.52 8.28
C LEU A 267 -19.47 7.51 7.14
N ILE A 268 -20.76 7.70 6.80
CA ILE A 268 -21.24 8.69 5.82
C ILE A 268 -22.53 9.36 6.31
N GLN A 269 -22.86 10.53 5.78
CA GLN A 269 -24.07 11.29 6.10
C GLN A 269 -25.30 10.83 5.29
N LYS A 270 -26.50 11.29 5.68
CA LYS A 270 -27.78 10.91 5.04
C LYS A 270 -27.84 11.21 3.53
N GLY A 271 -27.18 12.28 3.09
CA GLY A 271 -27.13 12.74 1.70
C GLY A 271 -25.94 12.20 0.90
N GLU A 272 -25.21 11.24 1.44
CA GLU A 272 -23.97 10.72 0.85
C GLU A 272 -24.10 9.25 0.43
N ARG A 273 -23.11 8.78 -0.33
CA ARG A 273 -22.89 7.39 -0.73
C ARG A 273 -21.40 7.03 -0.64
N LEU A 274 -21.12 5.74 -0.52
CA LEU A 274 -19.76 5.19 -0.55
C LEU A 274 -19.13 5.28 -1.95
N PRO A 275 -17.83 5.63 -2.07
CA PRO A 275 -17.07 5.53 -3.32
C PRO A 275 -16.99 4.08 -3.82
N THR A 276 -17.08 3.89 -5.13
CA THR A 276 -17.08 2.56 -5.76
C THR A 276 -15.84 2.34 -6.62
N PHE A 277 -15.63 1.10 -7.05
CA PHE A 277 -14.60 0.77 -8.04
C PHE A 277 -14.78 1.55 -9.35
N SER A 278 -16.01 1.69 -9.84
CA SER A 278 -16.30 2.47 -11.07
C SER A 278 -16.01 3.96 -10.92
N ASP A 279 -16.19 4.55 -9.74
CA ASP A 279 -15.74 5.94 -9.51
C ASP A 279 -14.22 6.05 -9.67
N ALA A 280 -13.47 5.07 -9.17
CA ALA A 280 -12.02 5.06 -9.25
C ALA A 280 -11.52 4.90 -10.68
N GLU A 281 -12.16 4.05 -11.49
CA GLU A 281 -11.83 3.90 -12.93
C GLU A 281 -11.93 5.23 -13.67
N GLU A 282 -12.96 6.03 -13.38
CA GLU A 282 -13.18 7.31 -14.06
C GLU A 282 -12.28 8.44 -13.55
N LEU A 283 -11.82 8.36 -12.30
CA LEU A 283 -11.06 9.43 -11.64
C LEU A 283 -9.54 9.26 -11.70
N VAL A 284 -9.01 8.06 -11.91
CA VAL A 284 -7.59 7.79 -11.63
C VAL A 284 -6.60 8.67 -12.40
N GLU A 285 -6.93 9.02 -13.65
CA GLU A 285 -6.12 9.93 -14.48
C GLU A 285 -6.20 11.36 -13.93
N GLN A 286 -7.39 11.81 -13.55
CA GLN A 286 -7.59 13.14 -12.96
C GLN A 286 -6.88 13.28 -11.61
N LEU A 287 -6.82 12.21 -10.81
CA LEU A 287 -6.06 12.18 -9.56
C LEU A 287 -4.57 12.42 -9.80
N ASP A 288 -4.00 11.89 -10.89
CA ASP A 288 -2.60 12.14 -11.26
C ASP A 288 -2.40 13.60 -11.69
N GLU A 289 -3.29 14.15 -12.53
CA GLU A 289 -3.24 15.55 -12.96
C GLU A 289 -3.29 16.52 -11.78
N TRP A 290 -4.20 16.30 -10.84
CA TRP A 290 -4.25 17.09 -9.61
C TRP A 290 -2.99 16.90 -8.75
N GLY A 291 -2.47 15.68 -8.66
CA GLY A 291 -1.25 15.37 -7.90
C GLY A 291 0.04 15.93 -8.51
N ASP A 292 0.00 16.38 -9.76
CA ASP A 292 1.07 17.12 -10.44
C ASP A 292 0.87 18.64 -10.38
N THR A 293 -0.36 19.10 -10.15
CA THR A 293 -0.73 20.54 -10.09
C THR A 293 -0.72 21.09 -8.66
N TYR A 294 -1.08 20.26 -7.67
CA TYR A 294 -1.28 20.64 -6.28
C TYR A 294 -0.50 19.73 -5.33
N GLY A 295 -0.16 20.28 -4.17
CA GLY A 295 0.52 19.59 -3.09
C GLY A 295 -0.15 19.83 -1.74
N SER A 296 0.04 18.86 -0.84
CA SER A 296 -0.44 18.91 0.53
C SER A 296 0.55 18.16 1.44
N SER A 297 0.56 18.51 2.73
CA SER A 297 1.28 17.74 3.75
C SER A 297 0.59 16.43 4.12
N GLU A 298 -0.71 16.32 3.83
CA GLU A 298 -1.52 15.14 4.11
C GLU A 298 -2.40 14.76 2.91
N THR A 299 -2.65 13.46 2.74
CA THR A 299 -3.58 12.95 1.73
C THR A 299 -5.02 13.23 2.14
N MET A 300 -5.76 13.93 1.27
CA MET A 300 -7.21 14.06 1.40
C MET A 300 -7.88 12.71 1.09
N LYS A 301 -8.44 12.07 2.10
CA LYS A 301 -9.15 10.79 1.97
C LYS A 301 -10.61 11.06 1.58
N VAL A 302 -11.03 10.53 0.44
CA VAL A 302 -12.41 10.59 -0.01
C VAL A 302 -13.10 9.30 0.40
N THR A 303 -13.95 9.40 1.41
CA THR A 303 -14.71 8.26 1.97
C THR A 303 -16.19 8.30 1.59
N ALA A 304 -16.64 9.38 0.96
CA ALA A 304 -18.03 9.63 0.61
C ALA A 304 -18.15 10.54 -0.61
N PHE A 305 -19.22 10.36 -1.38
CA PHE A 305 -19.69 11.28 -2.40
C PHE A 305 -21.14 11.67 -2.13
N PRO A 306 -21.62 12.83 -2.60
CA PRO A 306 -23.04 13.14 -2.58
C PRO A 306 -23.86 12.09 -3.33
N LYS A 307 -24.98 11.65 -2.74
CA LYS A 307 -25.83 10.55 -3.26
C LYS A 307 -26.34 10.81 -4.68
N GLN A 308 -26.51 12.07 -5.07
CA GLN A 308 -26.97 12.47 -6.40
C GLN A 308 -25.95 12.19 -7.51
N ILE A 309 -24.65 12.13 -7.19
CA ILE A 309 -23.62 11.75 -8.15
C ILE A 309 -23.71 10.24 -8.32
N LYS A 310 -23.97 9.72 -9.51
CA LYS A 310 -24.04 8.26 -9.71
C LYS A 310 -22.65 7.63 -9.73
N PRO A 311 -22.49 6.35 -9.34
CA PRO A 311 -21.25 5.63 -9.55
C PRO A 311 -20.76 5.74 -11.00
N GLY A 312 -19.50 6.14 -11.19
CA GLY A 312 -18.90 6.30 -12.52
C GLY A 312 -19.35 7.54 -13.32
N ASP A 313 -20.08 8.49 -12.71
CA ASP A 313 -20.38 9.76 -13.37
C ASP A 313 -19.15 10.70 -13.32
N LYS A 314 -18.22 10.49 -14.25
CA LYS A 314 -16.93 11.19 -14.31
C LYS A 314 -17.07 12.70 -14.14
N ARG A 315 -17.98 13.34 -14.88
CA ARG A 315 -18.11 14.80 -14.88
C ARG A 315 -18.46 15.32 -13.49
N SER A 316 -19.52 14.77 -12.90
CA SER A 316 -19.99 15.19 -11.59
C SER A 316 -18.96 14.88 -10.49
N LEU A 317 -18.26 13.74 -10.59
CA LEU A 317 -17.17 13.38 -9.66
C LEU A 317 -16.02 14.37 -9.71
N VAL A 318 -15.58 14.75 -10.92
CA VAL A 318 -14.49 15.71 -11.14
C VAL A 318 -14.88 17.09 -10.63
N GLU A 319 -16.08 17.58 -10.99
CA GLU A 319 -16.59 18.88 -10.55
C GLU A 319 -16.63 18.96 -9.01
N PHE A 320 -17.14 17.91 -8.34
CA PHE A 320 -17.21 17.84 -6.89
C PHE A 320 -15.82 17.86 -6.24
N LEU A 321 -14.89 17.01 -6.70
CA LEU A 321 -13.56 16.92 -6.10
C LEU A 321 -12.71 18.16 -6.37
N ASP A 322 -12.83 18.78 -7.54
CA ASP A 322 -12.15 20.04 -7.85
C ASP A 322 -12.59 21.17 -6.91
N GLU A 323 -13.89 21.25 -6.60
CA GLU A 323 -14.41 22.19 -5.59
C GLU A 323 -13.84 21.90 -4.19
N GLN A 324 -13.79 20.63 -3.78
CA GLN A 324 -13.18 20.23 -2.49
C GLN A 324 -11.69 20.56 -2.44
N ILE A 325 -10.94 20.32 -3.51
CA ILE A 325 -9.51 20.62 -3.60
C ILE A 325 -9.27 22.13 -3.48
N LYS A 326 -10.01 22.95 -4.25
CA LYS A 326 -9.85 24.41 -4.27
C LYS A 326 -10.29 25.09 -2.98
N SER A 327 -11.25 24.51 -2.27
CA SER A 327 -11.75 25.04 -1.00
C SER A 327 -10.93 24.58 0.21
N ASN A 328 -10.05 23.59 0.06
CA ASN A 328 -9.25 23.06 1.16
C ASN A 328 -8.01 23.93 1.42
N PRO A 329 -7.91 24.62 2.59
CA PRO A 329 -6.80 25.52 2.88
C PRO A 329 -5.45 24.82 3.12
N SER A 330 -5.44 23.49 3.30
CA SER A 330 -4.20 22.70 3.42
C SER A 330 -3.56 22.36 2.08
N ILE A 331 -4.26 22.59 0.98
CA ILE A 331 -3.78 22.31 -0.38
C ILE A 331 -3.19 23.58 -0.97
N THR A 332 -2.03 23.44 -1.62
CA THR A 332 -1.29 24.53 -2.26
C THR A 332 -1.01 24.18 -3.71
N SER A 333 -0.97 25.19 -4.58
CA SER A 333 -0.52 24.99 -5.96
C SER A 333 0.99 24.77 -5.98
N LEU A 334 1.42 23.76 -6.72
CA LEU A 334 2.81 23.55 -7.07
C LEU A 334 3.11 24.50 -8.24
N GLU A 335 3.35 25.79 -7.98
CA GLU A 335 3.78 26.69 -9.06
C GLU A 335 4.99 26.04 -9.78
N GLU A 336 4.96 25.98 -11.12
CA GLU A 336 6.18 25.73 -11.88
C GLU A 336 7.24 26.72 -11.39
N PRO A 337 8.51 26.31 -11.17
CA PRO A 337 9.55 27.26 -10.86
C PRO A 337 9.56 28.27 -12.01
N ARG A 338 9.12 29.49 -11.72
CA ARG A 338 9.18 30.60 -12.67
C ARG A 338 10.58 30.56 -13.24
N THR A 339 10.67 30.33 -14.54
CA THR A 339 11.87 30.70 -15.28
C THR A 339 11.95 32.20 -15.09
N SER A 340 12.65 32.64 -14.05
CA SER A 340 13.07 34.01 -13.90
C SER A 340 14.02 34.26 -15.07
N GLN A 341 13.39 34.72 -16.15
CA GLN A 341 13.98 35.43 -17.24
C GLN A 341 14.98 36.45 -16.65
N THR A 342 16.22 36.34 -17.12
CA THR A 342 17.07 37.46 -17.52
C THR A 342 16.75 38.82 -16.90
N LEU A 343 17.69 39.31 -16.09
CA LEU A 343 18.38 40.56 -16.39
C LEU A 343 19.88 40.32 -16.29
#